data_AF-A0A1X1T350-F1
#
_entry.id   AF-A0A1X1T350-F1
#
_cell.length_a   1.000
_cell.length_b   1.000
_cell.length_c   1.000
_cell.angle_alpha   90.00
_cell.angle_beta   90.00
_cell.angle_gamma   90.00
#
_symmetry.space_group_name_H-M   'P 1'
#
loop_
_entity.id
_entity.type
_entity.pdbx_description
1 polymer ?
#
loop_
_entity_poly.entity_id
_entity_poly.type
_entity_poly.pdbx_seq_one_letter_code
_entity_poly.pdbx_strand_id
1 'polypeptide(L)'
;MLTRREVMRPLALVAAIATPTTLMAGCSSGPDRRRREINVLDYGADPTGARDSTAAFRDAIAALPPVGGSAAVPTGGGWVYAPTGHYKITSTLNFTQFQNLRGDGKSLTIFNYSGKGPCILAANSAGTTTSGWPAPCQFEGFTIDGTGAGPGAIGIQIGNLFHSRGHDLEIQSFLAAGATGVLFKNHGKVPVADRMQWSIDLIENANHVVFDGNCAVGVGSFSYAEYEFSVVANQDQKILTLQNNAVVRSSRMSIVGGVATNSSSNTGWVIGMDVGAPSNQSTLRDCEFLISVEADAGVGLRTHQSIRMESNNLGELSGTGVLNFIPGFTAGIPYPFQPASIAAGSIFAVSGRVSESALGTMSFEDCANFQGGTQRKAYVVEAASISSPFRIVPQKGDVQEFMLPNTNVTIAGFHGAPYVMSRSLELLFHQPASGAPCSVTWPPNIKWANGKSALSTVNGAVDKVRMDYFPHTDIWFAELLTS
;
A
#
# COMPACT_ATOMS: atom_id res chain seq x y z
N MET A 1 80.24 -56.32 -25.40
CA MET A 1 79.05 -56.14 -24.52
C MET A 1 78.79 -54.66 -24.36
N LEU A 2 77.81 -54.13 -25.09
CA LEU A 2 77.28 -52.76 -24.95
C LEU A 2 76.18 -52.76 -23.90
N THR A 3 76.10 -51.73 -23.05
CA THR A 3 74.85 -50.97 -22.80
C THR A 3 75.15 -49.67 -22.09
N ARG A 4 74.90 -48.56 -22.79
CA ARG A 4 74.86 -47.17 -22.33
C ARG A 4 73.48 -46.93 -21.70
N ARG A 5 73.40 -46.43 -20.46
CA ARG A 5 72.14 -46.12 -19.76
C ARG A 5 72.10 -44.62 -19.48
N GLU A 6 71.52 -43.85 -20.39
CA GLU A 6 71.04 -42.50 -20.14
C GLU A 6 69.58 -42.59 -19.68
N VAL A 7 69.27 -42.03 -18.51
CA VAL A 7 67.90 -41.87 -18.02
C VAL A 7 67.61 -40.37 -17.91
N MET A 8 66.55 -39.98 -18.61
CA MET A 8 66.05 -38.62 -18.80
C MET A 8 65.65 -37.93 -17.49
N ARG A 9 65.89 -36.62 -17.44
CA ARG A 9 65.26 -35.69 -16.48
C ARG A 9 63.85 -35.30 -16.97
N PRO A 10 62.84 -35.15 -16.09
CA PRO A 10 61.54 -34.66 -16.50
C PRO A 10 61.56 -33.14 -16.72
N LEU A 11 61.05 -32.71 -17.87
CA LEU A 11 60.76 -31.33 -18.23
C LEU A 11 59.56 -30.84 -17.39
N ALA A 12 59.74 -29.76 -16.64
CA ALA A 12 58.66 -29.08 -15.95
C ALA A 12 57.79 -28.31 -16.96
N LEU A 13 56.51 -28.69 -17.06
CA LEU A 13 55.51 -28.00 -17.86
C LEU A 13 55.07 -26.72 -17.12
N VAL A 14 55.53 -25.57 -17.59
CA VAL A 14 55.09 -24.25 -17.12
C VAL A 14 53.71 -23.97 -17.72
N ALA A 15 52.67 -23.98 -16.88
CA ALA A 15 51.34 -23.52 -17.26
C ALA A 15 51.36 -21.99 -17.38
N ALA A 16 51.27 -21.48 -18.60
CA ALA A 16 51.10 -20.06 -18.86
C ALA A 16 49.70 -19.61 -18.41
N ILE A 17 49.66 -18.71 -17.44
CA ILE A 17 48.45 -17.99 -17.01
C ILE A 17 48.04 -17.07 -18.16
N ALA A 18 46.95 -17.41 -18.85
CA ALA A 18 46.34 -16.55 -19.85
C ALA A 18 45.74 -15.32 -19.13
N THR A 19 46.32 -14.15 -19.39
CA THR A 19 45.71 -12.86 -19.04
C THR A 19 44.37 -12.72 -19.75
N PRO A 20 43.29 -12.28 -19.07
CA PRO A 20 41.99 -12.11 -19.70
C PRO A 20 42.08 -11.05 -20.78
N THR A 21 41.89 -11.48 -22.03
CA THR A 21 41.78 -10.61 -23.19
C THR A 21 40.52 -9.78 -23.01
N THR A 22 40.70 -8.47 -22.85
CA THR A 22 39.62 -7.48 -22.89
C THR A 22 38.92 -7.59 -24.24
N LEU A 23 37.74 -8.24 -24.25
CA LEU A 23 36.81 -8.21 -25.36
C LEU A 23 36.30 -6.76 -25.50
N MET A 24 36.95 -6.00 -26.36
CA MET A 24 36.43 -4.74 -26.87
C MET A 24 35.18 -5.07 -27.70
N ALA A 25 34.00 -4.93 -27.09
CA ALA A 25 32.72 -5.00 -27.76
C ALA A 25 32.70 -3.98 -28.91
N GLY A 26 32.67 -4.48 -30.14
CA GLY A 26 32.59 -3.67 -31.35
C GLY A 26 31.32 -2.83 -31.35
N CYS A 27 31.49 -1.51 -31.25
CA CYS A 27 30.48 -0.50 -31.48
C CYS A 27 29.96 -0.63 -32.92
N SER A 28 28.88 -1.39 -33.10
CA SER A 28 27.99 -1.15 -34.23
C SER A 28 27.19 0.12 -33.91
N SER A 29 27.03 1.00 -34.88
CA SER A 29 26.50 2.37 -34.72
C SER A 29 25.06 2.54 -35.20
N GLY A 30 24.27 1.46 -35.20
CA GLY A 30 22.83 1.54 -35.47
C GLY A 30 22.05 1.85 -34.19
N PRO A 31 21.02 2.74 -34.21
CA PRO A 31 20.16 3.04 -33.08
C PRO A 31 19.13 1.90 -32.87
N ASP A 32 19.61 0.67 -32.72
CA ASP A 32 18.76 -0.40 -32.22
C ASP A 32 18.58 -0.17 -30.72
N ARG A 33 17.36 0.22 -30.34
CA ARG A 33 16.96 0.47 -28.95
C ARG A 33 17.18 -0.74 -28.03
N ARG A 34 17.45 -1.94 -28.58
CA ARG A 34 17.81 -3.15 -27.82
C ARG A 34 19.27 -3.19 -27.34
N ARG A 35 20.13 -2.23 -27.71
CA ARG A 35 21.59 -2.24 -27.41
C ARG A 35 22.00 -1.77 -26.01
N ARG A 36 21.08 -1.60 -25.07
CA ARG A 36 21.43 -1.27 -23.68
C ARG A 36 20.98 -2.35 -22.71
N GLU A 37 21.11 -3.60 -23.14
CA GLU A 37 20.80 -4.77 -22.34
C GLU A 37 22.07 -5.59 -22.12
N ILE A 38 22.32 -5.95 -20.87
CA ILE A 38 23.47 -6.72 -20.42
C ILE A 38 22.95 -8.05 -19.88
N ASN A 39 23.32 -9.16 -20.52
CA ASN A 39 22.88 -10.49 -20.11
C ASN A 39 23.75 -11.01 -18.96
N VAL A 40 23.14 -11.49 -17.87
CA VAL A 40 23.85 -12.02 -16.70
C VAL A 40 24.66 -13.30 -17.01
N LEU A 41 24.29 -14.05 -18.05
CA LEU A 41 25.06 -15.23 -18.48
C LEU A 41 26.44 -14.86 -19.03
N ASP A 42 26.59 -13.67 -19.61
CA ASP A 42 27.89 -13.17 -20.10
C ASP A 42 28.87 -12.91 -18.94
N TYR A 43 28.36 -12.85 -17.70
CA TYR A 43 29.11 -12.65 -16.45
C TYR A 43 29.19 -13.93 -15.61
N GLY A 44 28.78 -15.07 -16.17
CA GLY A 44 28.89 -16.38 -15.52
C GLY A 44 27.80 -16.70 -14.50
N ALA A 45 26.63 -16.06 -14.61
CA ALA A 45 25.46 -16.48 -13.83
C ALA A 45 25.09 -17.93 -14.16
N ASP A 46 24.63 -18.67 -13.16
CA ASP A 46 24.23 -20.07 -13.28
C ASP A 46 22.70 -20.18 -13.29
N PRO A 47 22.08 -20.40 -14.46
CA PRO A 47 20.63 -20.49 -14.59
C PRO A 47 20.06 -21.82 -14.06
N THR A 48 20.90 -22.73 -13.55
CA THR A 48 20.45 -23.98 -12.91
C THR A 48 20.21 -23.82 -11.41
N GLY A 49 20.72 -22.75 -10.80
CA GLY A 49 20.61 -22.46 -9.38
C GLY A 49 21.58 -23.25 -8.50
N ALA A 50 22.44 -24.09 -9.09
CA ALA A 50 23.41 -24.89 -8.36
C ALA A 50 24.51 -24.02 -7.73
N ARG A 51 25.01 -23.02 -8.47
CA ARG A 51 26.01 -22.05 -8.03
C ARG A 51 25.37 -20.70 -7.72
N ASP A 52 26.00 -19.99 -6.79
CA ASP A 52 25.60 -18.62 -6.45
C ASP A 52 25.88 -17.66 -7.62
N SER A 53 24.83 -17.01 -8.11
CA SER A 53 24.88 -16.07 -9.22
C SER A 53 25.05 -14.61 -8.77
N THR A 54 25.16 -14.35 -7.47
CA THR A 54 25.17 -12.97 -6.93
C THR A 54 26.30 -12.12 -7.52
N ALA A 55 27.50 -12.67 -7.67
CA ALA A 55 28.64 -11.95 -8.24
C ALA A 55 28.39 -11.59 -9.72
N ALA A 56 27.93 -12.55 -10.52
CA ALA A 56 27.63 -12.33 -11.94
C ALA A 56 26.58 -11.23 -12.16
N PHE A 57 25.52 -11.19 -11.35
CA PHE A 57 24.53 -10.12 -11.41
C PHE A 57 25.12 -8.77 -11.03
N ARG A 58 25.96 -8.69 -9.99
CA ARG A 58 26.64 -7.44 -9.61
C ARG A 58 27.56 -6.93 -10.71
N ASP A 59 28.29 -7.83 -11.35
CA ASP A 59 29.18 -7.47 -12.46
C ASP A 59 28.39 -6.99 -13.68
N ALA A 60 27.24 -7.63 -13.99
CA ALA A 60 26.34 -7.17 -15.04
C ALA A 60 25.73 -5.78 -14.73
N ILE A 61 25.30 -5.53 -13.48
CA ILE A 61 24.81 -4.21 -13.05
C ILE A 61 25.92 -3.16 -13.15
N ALA A 62 27.15 -3.49 -12.72
CA ALA A 62 28.29 -2.60 -12.75
C ALA A 62 28.75 -2.28 -14.19
N ALA A 63 28.48 -3.17 -15.14
CA ALA A 63 28.79 -2.95 -16.55
C ALA A 63 27.79 -2.02 -17.26
N LEU A 64 26.66 -1.69 -16.63
CA LEU A 64 25.75 -0.68 -17.17
C LEU A 64 26.48 0.67 -17.28
N PRO A 65 26.22 1.46 -18.34
CA PRO A 65 26.76 2.81 -18.46
C PRO A 65 26.54 3.63 -17.19
N PRO A 66 27.56 4.33 -16.67
CA PRO A 66 27.44 5.14 -15.45
C PRO A 66 26.26 6.10 -15.54
N VAL A 67 25.46 6.10 -14.49
CA VAL A 67 24.25 6.91 -14.43
C VAL A 67 24.60 8.37 -14.17
N GLY A 68 24.02 9.27 -14.97
CA GLY A 68 24.09 10.71 -14.82
C GLY A 68 22.88 11.43 -15.43
N GLY A 69 22.97 12.75 -15.49
CA GLY A 69 21.90 13.59 -16.04
C GLY A 69 20.72 13.79 -15.08
N SER A 70 19.65 14.37 -15.58
CA SER A 70 18.40 14.58 -14.85
C SER A 70 17.34 13.56 -15.26
N ALA A 71 16.25 13.44 -14.51
CA ALA A 71 15.09 12.63 -14.95
C ALA A 71 14.58 12.99 -16.35
N ALA A 72 14.75 14.25 -16.79
CA ALA A 72 14.32 14.69 -18.12
C ALA A 72 15.30 14.28 -19.23
N VAL A 73 16.60 14.17 -18.92
CA VAL A 73 17.64 13.81 -19.87
C VAL A 73 18.62 12.83 -19.21
N PRO A 74 18.23 11.55 -19.06
CA PRO A 74 19.12 10.52 -18.54
C PRO A 74 20.39 10.42 -19.37
N THR A 75 21.54 10.37 -18.71
CA THR A 75 22.75 9.82 -19.31
C THR A 75 23.08 8.50 -18.62
N GLY A 76 23.38 7.47 -19.40
CA GLY A 76 23.69 6.13 -18.89
C GLY A 76 22.48 5.29 -18.44
N GLY A 77 22.74 4.32 -17.56
CA GLY A 77 21.79 3.28 -17.17
C GLY A 77 21.51 2.26 -18.27
N GLY A 78 20.54 1.38 -18.04
CA GLY A 78 20.14 0.35 -18.98
C GLY A 78 19.42 -0.81 -18.31
N TRP A 79 19.39 -1.95 -19.01
CA TRP A 79 18.72 -3.17 -18.57
C TRP A 79 19.76 -4.24 -18.26
N VAL A 80 19.64 -4.86 -17.09
CA VAL A 80 20.19 -6.18 -16.86
C VAL A 80 19.13 -7.18 -17.29
N TYR A 81 19.53 -8.20 -18.04
CA TYR A 81 18.65 -9.26 -18.52
C TYR A 81 19.06 -10.60 -17.92
N ALA A 82 18.10 -11.26 -17.28
CA ALA A 82 18.22 -12.60 -16.74
C ALA A 82 17.33 -13.55 -17.55
N PRO A 83 17.87 -14.40 -18.43
CA PRO A 83 17.06 -15.34 -19.19
C PRO A 83 16.43 -16.39 -18.26
N THR A 84 15.53 -17.20 -18.81
CA THR A 84 14.88 -18.33 -18.14
C THR A 84 15.88 -19.18 -17.37
N GLY A 85 15.55 -19.48 -16.11
CA GLY A 85 16.40 -20.24 -15.21
C GLY A 85 16.11 -19.95 -13.74
N HIS A 86 16.73 -20.75 -12.88
CA HIS A 86 16.80 -20.53 -11.46
C HIS A 86 18.16 -19.94 -11.12
N TYR A 87 18.21 -18.81 -10.43
CA TYR A 87 19.44 -18.17 -10.02
C TYR A 87 19.49 -18.11 -8.50
N LYS A 88 20.49 -18.75 -7.90
CA LYS A 88 20.72 -18.64 -6.47
C LYS A 88 21.32 -17.27 -6.16
N ILE A 89 20.64 -16.48 -5.33
CA ILE A 89 21.09 -15.17 -4.88
C ILE A 89 21.23 -15.19 -3.35
N THR A 90 22.43 -14.90 -2.84
CA THR A 90 22.75 -15.02 -1.40
C THR A 90 22.93 -13.66 -0.72
N SER A 91 23.04 -12.58 -1.48
CA SER A 91 23.14 -11.22 -0.95
C SER A 91 22.56 -10.18 -1.89
N THR A 92 22.36 -8.95 -1.39
CA THR A 92 21.63 -7.89 -2.08
C THR A 92 22.22 -7.52 -3.44
N LEU A 93 21.33 -7.37 -4.42
CA LEU A 93 21.57 -6.75 -5.72
C LEU A 93 21.15 -5.28 -5.62
N ASN A 94 22.11 -4.37 -5.75
CA ASN A 94 21.88 -2.94 -5.59
C ASN A 94 21.65 -2.31 -6.96
N PHE A 95 20.47 -1.71 -7.14
CA PHE A 95 20.12 -0.91 -8.29
C PHE A 95 20.00 0.56 -7.87
N THR A 96 20.46 1.44 -8.74
CA THR A 96 20.28 2.88 -8.62
C THR A 96 19.41 3.37 -9.78
N GLN A 97 19.07 4.66 -9.76
CA GLN A 97 18.21 5.27 -10.77
C GLN A 97 18.65 4.90 -12.22
N PHE A 98 17.68 4.70 -13.11
CA PHE A 98 17.86 4.25 -14.51
C PHE A 98 18.51 2.87 -14.72
N GLN A 99 18.78 2.11 -13.66
CA GLN A 99 19.18 0.71 -13.76
C GLN A 99 17.93 -0.16 -13.58
N ASN A 100 17.73 -1.06 -14.53
CA ASN A 100 16.52 -1.86 -14.64
C ASN A 100 16.89 -3.34 -14.71
N LEU A 101 15.93 -4.21 -14.40
CA LEU A 101 16.09 -5.67 -14.48
C LEU A 101 14.89 -6.28 -15.18
N ARG A 102 15.17 -7.12 -16.17
CA ARG A 102 14.16 -7.91 -16.89
C ARG A 102 14.49 -9.39 -16.85
N GLY A 103 13.48 -10.22 -16.61
CA GLY A 103 13.51 -11.65 -16.91
C GLY A 103 12.58 -12.04 -18.07
N ASP A 104 12.57 -13.33 -18.42
CA ASP A 104 11.72 -13.89 -19.48
C ASP A 104 10.23 -14.00 -19.11
N GLY A 105 9.88 -13.78 -17.85
CA GLY A 105 8.52 -13.91 -17.31
C GLY A 105 8.55 -14.48 -15.89
N LYS A 106 7.58 -14.11 -15.04
CA LYS A 106 7.58 -14.52 -13.62
C LYS A 106 7.69 -16.02 -13.42
N SER A 107 7.05 -16.84 -14.26
CA SER A 107 7.13 -18.30 -14.17
C SER A 107 8.38 -18.93 -14.83
N LEU A 108 9.27 -18.13 -15.39
CA LEU A 108 10.43 -18.59 -16.18
C LEU A 108 11.77 -18.16 -15.55
N THR A 109 11.86 -16.95 -15.03
CA THR A 109 13.08 -16.41 -14.39
C THR A 109 12.85 -16.35 -12.88
N ILE A 110 13.59 -17.17 -12.13
CA ILE A 110 13.36 -17.34 -10.69
C ILE A 110 14.64 -17.03 -9.91
N PHE A 111 14.56 -16.07 -8.98
CA PHE A 111 15.64 -15.75 -8.04
C PHE A 111 15.39 -16.48 -6.72
N ASN A 112 16.18 -17.53 -6.45
CA ASN A 112 16.15 -18.27 -5.20
C ASN A 112 16.98 -17.53 -4.15
N TYR A 113 16.32 -16.75 -3.30
CA TYR A 113 16.99 -15.91 -2.32
C TYR A 113 17.21 -16.60 -0.97
N SER A 114 18.41 -16.47 -0.40
CA SER A 114 18.78 -17.06 0.90
C SER A 114 19.51 -16.10 1.85
N GLY A 115 19.53 -14.81 1.52
CA GLY A 115 20.21 -13.79 2.31
C GLY A 115 19.39 -13.29 3.51
N LYS A 116 19.97 -12.28 4.17
CA LYS A 116 19.32 -11.44 5.19
C LYS A 116 19.24 -10.03 4.61
N GLY A 117 18.11 -9.34 4.77
CA GLY A 117 17.85 -8.06 4.09
C GLY A 117 17.32 -8.24 2.66
N PRO A 118 17.42 -7.20 1.81
CA PRO A 118 16.82 -7.23 0.46
C PRO A 118 17.53 -8.18 -0.50
N CYS A 119 16.77 -8.93 -1.29
CA CYS A 119 17.27 -9.54 -2.52
C CYS A 119 17.57 -8.44 -3.54
N ILE A 120 16.59 -7.58 -3.83
CA ILE A 120 16.77 -6.39 -4.66
C ILE A 120 16.59 -5.15 -3.79
N LEU A 121 17.58 -4.24 -3.83
CA LEU A 121 17.47 -2.89 -3.28
C LEU A 121 17.57 -1.90 -4.44
N ALA A 122 16.48 -1.19 -4.74
CA ALA A 122 16.49 -0.10 -5.71
C ALA A 122 16.27 1.23 -5.00
N ALA A 123 17.34 2.01 -4.86
CA ALA A 123 17.24 3.32 -4.26
C ALA A 123 18.26 4.31 -4.82
N ASN A 124 17.89 5.58 -4.84
CA ASN A 124 18.86 6.64 -5.06
C ASN A 124 19.68 6.86 -3.78
N SER A 125 20.98 6.55 -3.84
CA SER A 125 21.94 6.74 -2.75
C SER A 125 22.52 8.16 -2.71
N ALA A 126 22.37 8.95 -3.76
CA ALA A 126 22.83 10.34 -3.78
C ALA A 126 21.88 11.20 -2.93
N GLY A 127 22.24 11.41 -1.66
CA GLY A 127 21.45 12.11 -0.65
C GLY A 127 21.21 13.61 -0.87
N THR A 128 21.08 14.07 -2.12
CA THR A 128 20.83 15.46 -2.48
C THR A 128 19.68 15.57 -3.48
N THR A 129 18.60 16.22 -3.04
CA THR A 129 17.43 16.61 -3.86
C THR A 129 17.70 17.80 -4.77
N THR A 130 18.95 18.22 -4.98
CA THR A 130 19.25 19.62 -5.28
C THR A 130 19.01 20.10 -6.71
N SER A 131 18.58 19.28 -7.69
CA SER A 131 18.04 19.84 -8.95
C SER A 131 17.29 18.87 -9.88
N GLY A 132 16.83 17.71 -9.41
CA GLY A 132 16.11 16.77 -10.26
C GLY A 132 15.24 15.82 -9.48
N TRP A 133 14.03 15.56 -9.99
CA TRP A 133 13.21 14.46 -9.52
C TRP A 133 14.00 13.15 -9.67
N PRO A 134 14.20 12.35 -8.62
CA PRO A 134 14.91 11.08 -8.71
C PRO A 134 14.36 10.20 -9.84
N ALA A 135 15.25 9.65 -10.64
CA ALA A 135 14.88 8.95 -11.85
C ALA A 135 14.33 7.52 -11.59
N PRO A 136 13.57 6.95 -12.54
CA PRO A 136 12.89 5.66 -12.35
C PRO A 136 13.86 4.47 -12.36
N CYS A 137 13.42 3.37 -11.75
CA CYS A 137 13.92 2.02 -12.02
C CYS A 137 12.74 1.16 -12.50
N GLN A 138 13.01 0.14 -13.29
CA GLN A 138 11.99 -0.77 -13.83
C GLN A 138 12.39 -2.22 -13.56
N PHE A 139 11.42 -3.02 -13.13
CA PHE A 139 11.58 -4.43 -12.81
C PHE A 139 10.46 -5.23 -13.47
N GLU A 140 10.80 -6.23 -14.28
CA GLU A 140 9.77 -7.01 -14.97
C GLU A 140 10.16 -8.46 -15.24
N GLY A 141 9.18 -9.36 -15.23
CA GLY A 141 9.31 -10.71 -15.78
C GLY A 141 10.11 -11.69 -14.94
N PHE A 142 9.97 -11.69 -13.61
CA PHE A 142 10.66 -12.66 -12.74
C PHE A 142 9.95 -12.93 -11.41
N THR A 143 10.29 -14.05 -10.79
CA THR A 143 9.91 -14.42 -9.43
C THR A 143 11.07 -14.23 -8.47
N ILE A 144 10.81 -13.78 -7.25
CA ILE A 144 11.74 -13.91 -6.11
C ILE A 144 11.15 -14.90 -5.11
N ASP A 145 11.81 -16.06 -4.98
CA ASP A 145 11.44 -17.09 -4.01
C ASP A 145 12.31 -16.96 -2.75
N GLY A 146 11.66 -16.65 -1.63
CA GLY A 146 12.25 -16.46 -0.32
C GLY A 146 12.24 -17.69 0.58
N THR A 147 11.96 -18.89 0.07
CA THR A 147 11.88 -20.13 0.87
C THR A 147 13.14 -20.38 1.72
N GLY A 148 14.31 -19.96 1.24
CA GLY A 148 15.58 -20.06 1.96
C GLY A 148 16.01 -18.80 2.73
N ALA A 149 15.19 -17.75 2.75
CA ALA A 149 15.56 -16.43 3.25
C ALA A 149 15.53 -16.33 4.78
N GLY A 150 16.45 -15.55 5.35
CA GLY A 150 16.59 -15.40 6.80
C GLY A 150 15.61 -14.39 7.42
N PRO A 151 15.60 -14.26 8.77
CA PRO A 151 14.82 -13.22 9.47
C PRO A 151 15.12 -11.82 8.94
N GLY A 152 14.07 -11.02 8.74
CA GLY A 152 14.16 -9.67 8.16
C GLY A 152 14.56 -9.62 6.69
N ALA A 153 14.53 -10.75 5.96
CA ALA A 153 14.73 -10.76 4.52
C ALA A 153 13.62 -10.01 3.78
N ILE A 154 13.97 -9.38 2.67
CA ILE A 154 13.05 -8.59 1.86
C ILE A 154 13.17 -9.06 0.42
N GLY A 155 12.06 -9.29 -0.30
CA GLY A 155 12.10 -9.60 -1.73
C GLY A 155 12.63 -8.40 -2.52
N ILE A 156 11.84 -7.34 -2.55
CA ILE A 156 12.23 -6.07 -3.19
C ILE A 156 12.06 -4.92 -2.20
N GLN A 157 13.09 -4.08 -2.09
CA GLN A 157 13.04 -2.82 -1.36
C GLN A 157 13.21 -1.64 -2.32
N ILE A 158 12.26 -0.71 -2.30
CA ILE A 158 12.21 0.46 -3.20
C ILE A 158 12.11 1.75 -2.39
N GLY A 159 12.90 2.77 -2.72
CA GLY A 159 12.75 4.09 -2.13
C GLY A 159 13.61 5.16 -2.78
N ASN A 160 13.34 6.43 -2.51
CA ASN A 160 14.03 7.57 -3.11
C ASN A 160 13.99 7.59 -4.65
N LEU A 161 12.94 7.04 -5.27
CA LEU A 161 12.79 6.97 -6.71
C LEU A 161 11.42 7.54 -7.10
N PHE A 162 11.35 8.26 -8.21
CA PHE A 162 10.07 8.65 -8.81
C PHE A 162 9.83 7.85 -10.08
N HIS A 163 8.56 7.60 -10.41
CA HIS A 163 8.19 6.86 -11.62
C HIS A 163 8.76 5.44 -11.68
N SER A 164 9.15 4.84 -10.55
CA SER A 164 9.58 3.45 -10.54
C SER A 164 8.43 2.54 -10.96
N ARG A 165 8.75 1.47 -11.68
CA ARG A 165 7.75 0.54 -12.20
C ARG A 165 8.11 -0.90 -11.89
N GLY A 166 7.11 -1.70 -11.58
CA GLY A 166 7.22 -3.15 -11.48
C GLY A 166 5.99 -3.82 -12.09
N HIS A 167 6.18 -4.81 -12.96
CA HIS A 167 5.08 -5.56 -13.56
C HIS A 167 5.51 -6.96 -13.96
N ASP A 168 4.57 -7.90 -14.04
CA ASP A 168 4.86 -9.33 -14.22
C ASP A 168 5.89 -9.85 -13.20
N LEU A 169 5.63 -9.56 -11.93
CA LEU A 169 6.46 -9.96 -10.80
C LEU A 169 5.68 -10.90 -9.88
N GLU A 170 6.37 -11.89 -9.34
CA GLU A 170 5.90 -12.71 -8.21
C GLU A 170 6.94 -12.67 -7.10
N ILE A 171 6.51 -12.50 -5.85
CA ILE A 171 7.40 -12.55 -4.68
C ILE A 171 6.75 -13.44 -3.64
N GLN A 172 7.46 -14.50 -3.25
CA GLN A 172 6.86 -15.55 -2.45
C GLN A 172 7.74 -16.12 -1.35
N SER A 173 7.11 -16.77 -0.39
CA SER A 173 7.74 -17.61 0.63
C SER A 173 8.71 -16.88 1.58
N PHE A 174 8.59 -15.56 1.75
CA PHE A 174 9.33 -14.82 2.77
C PHE A 174 8.72 -15.03 4.16
N LEU A 175 8.89 -16.22 4.72
CA LEU A 175 8.18 -16.70 5.93
C LEU A 175 8.91 -16.41 7.25
N ALA A 176 10.20 -16.09 7.21
CA ALA A 176 10.98 -15.85 8.43
C ALA A 176 10.47 -14.62 9.19
N ALA A 177 10.75 -14.55 10.50
CA ALA A 177 10.30 -13.44 11.35
C ALA A 177 10.73 -12.08 10.78
N GLY A 178 9.76 -11.17 10.59
CA GLY A 178 9.97 -9.84 10.03
C GLY A 178 10.30 -9.81 8.54
N ALA A 179 10.28 -10.95 7.84
CA ALA A 179 10.51 -10.98 6.40
C ALA A 179 9.35 -10.32 5.63
N THR A 180 9.66 -9.72 4.49
CA THR A 180 8.72 -8.90 3.73
C THR A 180 8.83 -9.21 2.23
N GLY A 181 7.71 -9.33 1.52
CA GLY A 181 7.72 -9.44 0.07
C GLY A 181 8.24 -8.14 -0.56
N VAL A 182 7.48 -7.06 -0.39
CA VAL A 182 7.82 -5.72 -0.93
C VAL A 182 7.85 -4.67 0.17
N LEU A 183 8.97 -3.96 0.27
CA LEU A 183 9.15 -2.85 1.18
C LEU A 183 9.35 -1.54 0.42
N PHE A 184 8.38 -0.63 0.52
CA PHE A 184 8.53 0.76 0.13
C PHE A 184 9.11 1.55 1.30
N LYS A 185 10.37 1.99 1.17
CA LYS A 185 11.10 2.67 2.23
C LYS A 185 12.05 3.71 1.68
N ASN A 186 11.78 4.97 2.00
CA ASN A 186 12.71 6.06 1.69
C ASN A 186 13.96 6.01 2.58
N HIS A 187 15.11 6.35 2.01
CA HIS A 187 16.41 6.34 2.67
C HIS A 187 17.02 7.73 2.80
N GLY A 188 17.71 7.96 3.91
CA GLY A 188 18.56 9.13 4.07
C GLY A 188 17.76 10.44 4.00
N LYS A 189 18.19 11.36 3.13
CA LYS A 189 17.69 12.74 3.08
C LYS A 189 16.55 12.99 2.06
N VAL A 190 16.04 11.94 1.41
CA VAL A 190 15.01 12.09 0.38
C VAL A 190 13.70 11.51 0.93
N PRO A 191 12.74 12.33 1.38
CA PRO A 191 11.51 11.84 1.98
C PRO A 191 10.46 11.35 0.98
N VAL A 192 10.80 11.17 -0.30
CA VAL A 192 9.77 11.02 -1.35
C VAL A 192 10.14 9.92 -2.33
N ALA A 193 9.19 9.02 -2.56
CA ALA A 193 9.16 8.05 -3.64
C ALA A 193 7.75 8.02 -4.24
N ASP A 194 7.44 8.99 -5.09
CA ASP A 194 6.08 9.20 -5.60
C ASP A 194 5.92 8.74 -7.06
N ARG A 195 4.67 8.65 -7.51
CA ARG A 195 4.28 8.39 -8.90
C ARG A 195 4.76 7.04 -9.43
N MET A 196 4.81 6.05 -8.56
CA MET A 196 5.22 4.68 -8.88
C MET A 196 4.07 3.90 -9.55
N GLN A 197 4.39 2.83 -10.27
CA GLN A 197 3.41 1.92 -10.86
C GLN A 197 3.83 0.47 -10.62
N TRP A 198 3.17 -0.24 -9.71
CA TRP A 198 3.56 -1.60 -9.31
C TRP A 198 2.39 -2.56 -9.41
N SER A 199 2.58 -3.67 -10.13
CA SER A 199 1.65 -4.80 -10.24
C SER A 199 2.39 -6.10 -9.92
N ILE A 200 2.04 -6.74 -8.81
CA ILE A 200 2.83 -7.84 -8.21
C ILE A 200 1.92 -8.93 -7.63
N ASP A 201 2.26 -10.20 -7.87
CA ASP A 201 1.70 -11.34 -7.16
C ASP A 201 2.53 -11.62 -5.89
N LEU A 202 1.86 -11.69 -4.74
CA LEU A 202 2.51 -11.85 -3.44
C LEU A 202 1.94 -13.08 -2.75
N ILE A 203 2.77 -14.11 -2.57
CA ILE A 203 2.32 -15.43 -2.12
C ILE A 203 3.07 -15.81 -0.85
N GLU A 204 2.33 -16.05 0.24
CA GLU A 204 2.86 -16.60 1.48
C GLU A 204 4.05 -15.82 2.08
N ASN A 205 3.91 -14.50 2.18
CA ASN A 205 4.93 -13.65 2.82
C ASN A 205 4.51 -13.29 4.25
N ALA A 206 5.44 -13.27 5.21
CA ALA A 206 5.15 -12.85 6.59
C ALA A 206 4.57 -11.42 6.63
N ASN A 207 5.13 -10.52 5.82
CA ASN A 207 4.52 -9.25 5.45
C ASN A 207 4.52 -9.17 3.91
N HIS A 208 3.37 -8.96 3.25
CA HIS A 208 3.31 -8.90 1.79
C HIS A 208 3.81 -7.55 1.29
N VAL A 209 3.16 -6.46 1.74
CA VAL A 209 3.50 -5.08 1.39
C VAL A 209 3.67 -4.24 2.64
N VAL A 210 4.80 -3.54 2.73
CA VAL A 210 5.07 -2.58 3.81
C VAL A 210 5.43 -1.22 3.20
N PHE A 211 4.74 -0.17 3.64
CA PHE A 211 5.16 1.21 3.47
C PHE A 211 5.76 1.68 4.80
N ASP A 212 7.05 2.03 4.78
CA ASP A 212 7.81 2.46 5.95
C ASP A 212 8.21 3.93 5.79
N GLY A 213 7.57 4.80 6.59
CA GLY A 213 7.81 6.24 6.58
C GLY A 213 9.09 6.67 7.30
N ASN A 214 9.86 5.72 7.87
CA ASN A 214 11.10 6.00 8.57
C ASN A 214 12.17 6.54 7.61
N CYS A 215 12.23 7.87 7.50
CA CYS A 215 13.22 8.62 6.74
C CYS A 215 13.99 9.55 7.69
N ALA A 216 15.27 9.82 7.42
CA ALA A 216 16.10 10.64 8.31
C ALA A 216 15.67 12.12 8.30
N VAL A 217 14.90 12.54 7.30
CA VAL A 217 14.34 13.90 7.21
C VAL A 217 12.87 13.80 6.82
N GLY A 218 11.99 14.45 7.59
CA GLY A 218 10.57 14.56 7.25
C GLY A 218 9.81 13.23 7.27
N VAL A 219 8.75 13.18 6.44
CA VAL A 219 7.77 12.10 6.42
C VAL A 219 7.91 11.34 5.11
N GLY A 220 8.08 10.02 5.15
CA GLY A 220 8.19 9.19 3.94
C GLY A 220 6.91 9.17 3.12
N SER A 221 6.92 9.84 1.97
CA SER A 221 5.84 9.87 0.98
C SER A 221 6.00 8.82 -0.10
N PHE A 222 4.88 8.18 -0.43
CA PHE A 222 4.72 7.16 -1.47
C PHE A 222 3.46 7.43 -2.31
N SER A 223 3.26 8.70 -2.66
CA SER A 223 2.00 9.28 -3.14
C SER A 223 1.91 9.33 -4.68
N TYR A 224 0.74 9.70 -5.20
CA TYR A 224 0.47 9.88 -6.63
C TYR A 224 0.73 8.64 -7.49
N ALA A 225 0.66 7.46 -6.88
CA ALA A 225 1.11 6.21 -7.46
C ALA A 225 -0.04 5.25 -7.75
N GLU A 226 0.26 4.18 -8.49
CA GLU A 226 -0.64 3.08 -8.79
C GLU A 226 -0.03 1.80 -8.21
N TYR A 227 -0.76 1.17 -7.31
CA TYR A 227 -0.37 -0.09 -6.67
C TYR A 227 -1.44 -1.13 -6.91
N GLU A 228 -1.04 -2.28 -7.42
CA GLU A 228 -1.87 -3.44 -7.69
C GLU A 228 -1.20 -4.69 -7.15
N PHE A 229 -1.87 -5.36 -6.23
CA PHE A 229 -1.36 -6.54 -5.56
C PHE A 229 -2.38 -7.66 -5.64
N SER A 230 -1.95 -8.82 -6.15
CA SER A 230 -2.66 -10.09 -6.00
C SER A 230 -2.03 -10.84 -4.84
N VAL A 231 -2.82 -11.27 -3.85
CA VAL A 231 -2.28 -11.80 -2.59
C VAL A 231 -2.84 -13.18 -2.24
N VAL A 232 -1.97 -14.04 -1.74
CA VAL A 232 -2.35 -15.30 -1.08
C VAL A 232 -1.65 -15.35 0.26
N ALA A 233 -2.39 -15.10 1.35
CA ALA A 233 -1.83 -15.05 2.69
C ALA A 233 -2.29 -16.22 3.57
N ASN A 234 -1.38 -16.78 4.36
CA ASN A 234 -1.65 -17.77 5.39
C ASN A 234 -1.87 -17.11 6.77
N GLN A 235 -2.06 -17.92 7.81
CA GLN A 235 -2.15 -17.46 9.20
C GLN A 235 -1.11 -16.41 9.58
N ASP A 236 -1.51 -15.42 10.39
CA ASP A 236 -0.61 -14.44 11.02
C ASP A 236 0.17 -13.55 10.03
N GLN A 237 -0.03 -13.75 8.73
CA GLN A 237 0.59 -12.95 7.69
C GLN A 237 -0.15 -11.61 7.55
N LYS A 238 0.58 -10.61 7.07
CA LYS A 238 0.08 -9.24 6.98
C LYS A 238 0.07 -8.84 5.52
N ILE A 239 -1.05 -8.36 5.00
CA ILE A 239 -1.14 -8.00 3.58
C ILE A 239 -0.56 -6.60 3.35
N LEU A 240 -1.23 -5.56 3.81
CA LEU A 240 -0.79 -4.17 3.69
C LEU A 240 -0.47 -3.61 5.07
N THR A 241 0.75 -3.13 5.25
CA THR A 241 1.17 -2.44 6.48
C THR A 241 1.71 -1.06 6.16
N LEU A 242 1.17 -0.03 6.84
CA LEU A 242 1.76 1.29 6.88
C LEU A 242 2.34 1.52 8.28
N GLN A 243 3.59 1.98 8.35
CA GLN A 243 4.29 2.19 9.61
C GLN A 243 5.21 3.40 9.59
N ASN A 244 5.58 3.88 10.78
CA ASN A 244 6.57 4.93 10.99
C ASN A 244 6.23 6.23 10.24
N ASN A 245 4.97 6.65 10.29
CA ASN A 245 4.45 7.84 9.60
C ASN A 245 4.51 7.71 8.06
N ALA A 246 4.28 6.52 7.51
CA ALA A 246 4.20 6.37 6.06
C ALA A 246 3.03 7.17 5.49
N VAL A 247 3.25 7.91 4.41
CA VAL A 247 2.19 8.69 3.74
C VAL A 247 1.98 8.16 2.33
N VAL A 248 0.81 7.59 2.08
CA VAL A 248 0.31 7.24 0.74
C VAL A 248 -0.88 8.15 0.47
N ARG A 249 -0.73 9.07 -0.50
CA ARG A 249 -1.77 10.05 -0.85
C ARG A 249 -2.12 10.02 -2.32
N SER A 250 -3.38 10.30 -2.67
CA SER A 250 -3.81 10.53 -4.06
C SER A 250 -3.34 9.44 -5.02
N SER A 251 -3.39 8.20 -4.52
CA SER A 251 -2.89 7.01 -5.22
C SER A 251 -4.05 6.06 -5.48
N ARG A 252 -3.87 5.19 -6.46
CA ARG A 252 -4.75 4.03 -6.66
C ARG A 252 -4.16 2.83 -5.94
N MET A 253 -4.95 2.16 -5.12
CA MET A 253 -4.57 0.99 -4.35
C MET A 253 -5.55 -0.15 -4.65
N SER A 254 -5.07 -1.18 -5.34
CA SER A 254 -5.80 -2.40 -5.67
C SER A 254 -5.19 -3.58 -4.93
N ILE A 255 -5.99 -4.29 -4.15
CA ILE A 255 -5.59 -5.51 -3.44
C ILE A 255 -6.68 -6.55 -3.67
N VAL A 256 -6.32 -7.64 -4.34
CA VAL A 256 -7.24 -8.76 -4.59
C VAL A 256 -6.61 -10.07 -4.12
N GLY A 257 -7.42 -11.03 -3.73
CA GLY A 257 -6.93 -12.38 -3.43
C GLY A 257 -7.56 -13.01 -2.20
N GLY A 258 -6.83 -13.91 -1.56
CA GLY A 258 -7.34 -14.78 -0.51
C GLY A 258 -6.47 -14.79 0.74
N VAL A 259 -7.12 -14.99 1.89
CA VAL A 259 -6.46 -15.31 3.15
C VAL A 259 -6.94 -16.64 3.69
N ALA A 260 -6.03 -17.57 3.97
CA ALA A 260 -6.36 -18.83 4.60
C ALA A 260 -6.63 -18.64 6.11
N THR A 261 -7.47 -19.52 6.66
CA THR A 261 -7.60 -19.70 8.11
C THR A 261 -7.22 -21.10 8.54
N ASN A 262 -6.51 -21.17 9.65
CA ASN A 262 -6.01 -22.43 10.19
C ASN A 262 -5.79 -22.38 11.70
N SER A 263 -6.18 -21.30 12.41
CA SER A 263 -6.07 -21.28 13.88
C SER A 263 -7.12 -20.47 14.63
N SER A 264 -7.22 -20.78 15.91
CA SER A 264 -7.96 -20.00 16.92
C SER A 264 -7.28 -18.67 17.30
N SER A 265 -6.04 -18.43 16.85
CA SER A 265 -5.24 -17.25 17.15
C SER A 265 -4.61 -16.70 15.87
N ASN A 266 -5.21 -15.66 15.31
CA ASN A 266 -4.71 -15.01 14.12
C ASN A 266 -4.42 -13.53 14.43
N THR A 267 -3.17 -13.15 14.21
CA THR A 267 -2.64 -11.80 14.40
C THR A 267 -2.47 -11.02 13.09
N GLY A 268 -2.80 -11.66 11.97
CA GLY A 268 -2.73 -11.09 10.63
C GLY A 268 -3.83 -10.08 10.35
N TRP A 269 -3.60 -9.22 9.36
CA TRP A 269 -4.55 -8.21 8.89
C TRP A 269 -4.48 -8.01 7.39
N VAL A 270 -5.58 -7.53 6.79
CA VAL A 270 -5.58 -7.04 5.41
C VAL A 270 -4.94 -5.65 5.37
N ILE A 271 -5.43 -4.70 6.16
CA ILE A 271 -4.87 -3.35 6.26
C ILE A 271 -4.47 -3.08 7.70
N GLY A 272 -3.19 -2.83 7.94
CA GLY A 272 -2.64 -2.47 9.24
C GLY A 272 -1.94 -1.12 9.19
N MET A 273 -2.20 -0.26 10.17
CA MET A 273 -1.60 1.06 10.28
C MET A 273 -1.07 1.27 11.69
N ASP A 274 0.25 1.44 11.78
CA ASP A 274 1.00 1.72 13.01
C ASP A 274 0.68 0.76 14.17
N VAL A 275 0.44 -0.51 13.84
CA VAL A 275 0.17 -1.58 14.82
C VAL A 275 1.35 -1.72 15.77
N GLY A 276 1.12 -1.54 17.07
CA GLY A 276 2.12 -1.52 18.13
C GLY A 276 2.84 -0.20 18.33
N ALA A 277 2.50 0.86 17.58
CA ALA A 277 3.18 2.16 17.61
C ALA A 277 2.18 3.33 17.58
N PRO A 278 1.34 3.50 18.62
CA PRO A 278 0.17 4.38 18.56
C PRO A 278 0.50 5.87 18.35
N SER A 279 1.71 6.32 18.67
CA SER A 279 2.15 7.70 18.47
C SER A 279 2.41 8.07 17.02
N ASN A 280 2.54 7.08 16.13
CA ASN A 280 2.79 7.31 14.71
C ASN A 280 1.51 7.77 13.98
N GLN A 281 1.69 8.37 12.80
CA GLN A 281 0.66 9.03 12.01
C GLN A 281 0.70 8.58 10.54
N SER A 282 0.76 7.28 10.31
CA SER A 282 0.70 6.76 8.95
C SER A 282 -0.66 7.08 8.32
N THR A 283 -0.67 7.40 7.03
CA THR A 283 -1.89 7.79 6.29
C THR A 283 -1.96 7.08 4.94
N LEU A 284 -3.15 6.57 4.63
CA LEU A 284 -3.60 6.13 3.33
C LEU A 284 -4.80 7.00 2.94
N ARG A 285 -4.52 8.20 2.42
CA ARG A 285 -5.50 9.30 2.34
C ARG A 285 -5.76 9.78 0.92
N ASP A 286 -6.96 10.31 0.68
CA ASP A 286 -7.41 10.79 -0.63
C ASP A 286 -7.15 9.74 -1.76
N CYS A 287 -7.22 8.44 -1.47
CA CYS A 287 -6.88 7.37 -2.43
C CYS A 287 -8.11 6.79 -3.15
N GLU A 288 -7.89 6.09 -4.26
CA GLU A 288 -8.87 5.22 -4.90
C GLU A 288 -8.61 3.77 -4.49
N PHE A 289 -9.62 3.09 -3.95
CA PHE A 289 -9.53 1.73 -3.43
C PHE A 289 -10.25 0.72 -4.31
N LEU A 290 -9.57 -0.38 -4.61
CA LEU A 290 -10.18 -1.63 -5.07
C LEU A 290 -9.64 -2.76 -4.21
N ILE A 291 -10.21 -2.93 -3.01
CA ILE A 291 -9.79 -3.97 -2.07
C ILE A 291 -10.89 -5.04 -2.06
N SER A 292 -10.57 -6.24 -2.53
CA SER A 292 -11.49 -7.38 -2.55
C SER A 292 -10.76 -8.64 -2.11
N VAL A 293 -10.87 -8.96 -0.83
CA VAL A 293 -10.15 -10.09 -0.22
C VAL A 293 -11.14 -11.09 0.34
N GLU A 294 -10.97 -12.35 -0.06
CA GLU A 294 -11.74 -13.48 0.45
C GLU A 294 -11.02 -14.12 1.65
N ALA A 295 -11.76 -14.59 2.64
CA ALA A 295 -11.22 -15.36 3.75
C ALA A 295 -11.73 -16.80 3.72
N ASP A 296 -10.81 -17.76 3.69
CA ASP A 296 -11.13 -19.19 3.60
C ASP A 296 -11.18 -19.80 4.99
N ALA A 297 -12.39 -19.93 5.55
CA ALA A 297 -12.58 -20.15 6.98
C ALA A 297 -12.96 -21.58 7.38
N GLY A 298 -12.23 -22.17 8.35
CA GLY A 298 -12.60 -23.40 9.06
C GLY A 298 -13.36 -23.13 10.37
N VAL A 299 -14.06 -24.15 10.90
CA VAL A 299 -14.89 -24.06 12.12
C VAL A 299 -14.09 -23.60 13.35
N GLY A 300 -14.54 -22.54 14.02
CA GLY A 300 -13.96 -22.05 15.28
C GLY A 300 -12.64 -21.30 15.12
N LEU A 301 -12.27 -20.95 13.89
CA LEU A 301 -11.02 -20.27 13.58
C LEU A 301 -11.22 -18.76 13.47
N ARG A 302 -10.17 -18.01 13.81
CA ARG A 302 -10.11 -16.57 13.58
C ARG A 302 -9.42 -16.32 12.24
N THR A 303 -10.07 -15.54 11.39
CA THR A 303 -9.46 -15.02 10.15
C THR A 303 -8.54 -13.84 10.47
N HIS A 304 -8.00 -13.22 9.43
CA HIS A 304 -7.33 -11.92 9.54
C HIS A 304 -8.30 -10.84 10.03
N GLN A 305 -7.77 -9.79 10.66
CA GLN A 305 -8.51 -8.53 10.84
C GLN A 305 -8.66 -7.83 9.48
N SER A 306 -9.86 -7.36 9.16
CA SER A 306 -10.09 -6.56 7.94
C SER A 306 -9.22 -5.30 7.97
N ILE A 307 -9.34 -4.51 9.04
CA ILE A 307 -8.65 -3.25 9.25
C ILE A 307 -8.15 -3.17 10.69
N ARG A 308 -6.88 -2.80 10.89
CA ARG A 308 -6.28 -2.56 12.20
C ARG A 308 -5.51 -1.25 12.21
N MET A 309 -6.07 -0.23 12.82
CA MET A 309 -5.44 1.08 12.98
C MET A 309 -5.19 1.34 14.46
N GLU A 310 -3.94 1.43 14.87
CA GLU A 310 -3.58 1.68 16.27
C GLU A 310 -3.05 3.10 16.53
N SER A 311 -2.95 3.93 15.49
CA SER A 311 -2.61 5.35 15.63
C SER A 311 -3.66 6.11 16.43
N ASN A 312 -3.24 6.75 17.53
CA ASN A 312 -4.10 7.62 18.33
C ASN A 312 -4.00 9.10 17.93
N ASN A 313 -3.14 9.42 16.97
CA ASN A 313 -2.83 10.79 16.57
C ASN A 313 -2.93 10.95 15.05
N LEU A 314 -4.15 11.19 14.54
CA LEU A 314 -4.37 11.59 13.15
C LEU A 314 -3.99 10.53 12.08
N GLY A 315 -3.81 9.26 12.44
CA GLY A 315 -3.77 8.18 11.44
C GLY A 315 -5.04 8.20 10.58
N GLU A 316 -4.90 8.10 9.26
CA GLU A 316 -6.00 8.36 8.33
C GLU A 316 -6.08 7.30 7.24
N LEU A 317 -7.23 6.61 7.16
CA LEU A 317 -7.63 5.78 6.02
C LEU A 317 -8.81 6.48 5.31
N SER A 318 -8.53 7.19 4.22
CA SER A 318 -9.55 7.97 3.50
C SER A 318 -9.43 7.87 1.98
N GLY A 319 -10.58 7.90 1.31
CA GLY A 319 -10.62 7.78 -0.14
C GLY A 319 -11.99 7.46 -0.73
N THR A 320 -11.98 6.93 -1.94
CA THR A 320 -13.17 6.51 -2.70
C THR A 320 -12.98 5.10 -3.23
N GLY A 321 -14.05 4.33 -3.46
CA GLY A 321 -13.96 3.03 -4.13
C GLY A 321 -14.61 1.87 -3.38
N VAL A 322 -13.97 0.69 -3.40
CA VAL A 322 -14.51 -0.55 -2.84
C VAL A 322 -13.57 -1.12 -1.78
N LEU A 323 -14.11 -1.38 -0.60
CA LEU A 323 -13.54 -2.25 0.43
C LEU A 323 -14.48 -3.45 0.60
N ASN A 324 -14.09 -4.61 0.12
CA ASN A 324 -14.92 -5.80 0.09
C ASN A 324 -14.19 -6.97 0.77
N PHE A 325 -14.62 -7.30 1.99
CA PHE A 325 -14.08 -8.40 2.77
C PHE A 325 -15.08 -9.55 2.73
N ILE A 326 -14.83 -10.52 1.84
CA ILE A 326 -15.78 -11.59 1.54
C ILE A 326 -15.53 -12.77 2.50
N PRO A 327 -16.54 -13.18 3.30
CA PRO A 327 -16.43 -14.44 4.03
C PRO A 327 -16.47 -15.61 3.04
N GLY A 328 -15.62 -16.61 3.21
CA GLY A 328 -15.55 -17.77 2.33
C GLY A 328 -16.86 -18.55 2.24
N PHE A 329 -17.07 -19.22 1.11
CA PHE A 329 -18.34 -19.85 0.71
C PHE A 329 -18.68 -21.19 1.39
N THR A 330 -17.96 -21.60 2.43
CA THR A 330 -18.25 -22.88 3.09
C THR A 330 -19.64 -22.84 3.73
N ALA A 331 -20.58 -23.54 3.09
CA ALA A 331 -22.01 -23.44 3.35
C ALA A 331 -22.36 -23.66 4.83
N GLY A 332 -23.05 -22.67 5.40
CA GLY A 332 -23.74 -22.81 6.68
C GLY A 332 -23.03 -22.22 7.90
N ILE A 333 -21.86 -21.58 7.75
CA ILE A 333 -21.19 -20.93 8.89
C ILE A 333 -20.69 -19.54 8.47
N PRO A 334 -21.23 -18.45 9.06
CA PRO A 334 -20.72 -17.11 8.82
C PRO A 334 -19.35 -17.00 9.49
N TYR A 335 -18.28 -17.02 8.70
CA TYR A 335 -16.94 -16.77 9.19
C TYR A 335 -16.50 -15.38 8.76
N PRO A 336 -16.84 -14.35 9.55
CA PRO A 336 -16.43 -13.01 9.21
C PRO A 336 -14.93 -12.86 9.39
N PHE A 337 -14.35 -11.93 8.63
CA PHE A 337 -13.13 -11.26 9.04
C PHE A 337 -13.19 -10.91 10.53
N GLN A 338 -12.07 -10.97 11.26
CA GLN A 338 -12.06 -10.39 12.59
C GLN A 338 -12.45 -8.91 12.46
N PRO A 339 -13.28 -8.40 13.38
CA PRO A 339 -13.71 -7.01 13.38
C PRO A 339 -12.58 -6.02 13.15
N ALA A 340 -12.86 -5.00 12.34
CA ALA A 340 -12.02 -3.82 12.26
C ALA A 340 -11.76 -3.24 13.67
N SER A 341 -10.50 -2.89 13.95
CA SER A 341 -10.08 -2.25 15.19
C SER A 341 -9.45 -0.91 14.86
N ILE A 342 -10.16 0.19 15.13
CA ILE A 342 -9.73 1.55 14.81
C ILE A 342 -9.58 2.33 16.12
N ALA A 343 -8.36 2.78 16.42
CA ALA A 343 -8.06 3.53 17.62
C ALA A 343 -8.81 4.88 17.66
N ALA A 344 -9.20 5.30 18.86
CA ALA A 344 -9.82 6.61 19.07
C ALA A 344 -8.89 7.73 18.57
N GLY A 345 -9.41 8.64 17.75
CA GLY A 345 -8.64 9.73 17.14
C GLY A 345 -8.12 9.43 15.71
N SER A 346 -8.15 8.17 15.27
CA SER A 346 -7.96 7.82 13.86
C SER A 346 -9.13 8.31 13.00
N ILE A 347 -8.86 8.54 11.71
CA ILE A 347 -9.84 8.95 10.71
C ILE A 347 -10.08 7.78 9.76
N PHE A 348 -11.33 7.36 9.63
CA PHE A 348 -11.78 6.40 8.62
C PHE A 348 -12.89 7.02 7.77
N ALA A 349 -12.64 7.22 6.48
CA ALA A 349 -13.53 7.97 5.59
C ALA A 349 -13.50 7.45 4.15
N VAL A 350 -14.38 6.51 3.80
CA VAL A 350 -14.45 5.93 2.46
C VAL A 350 -15.78 6.24 1.80
N SER A 351 -15.72 6.91 0.65
CA SER A 351 -16.88 7.11 -0.23
C SER A 351 -16.98 5.96 -1.23
N GLY A 352 -17.87 5.01 -0.99
CA GLY A 352 -18.13 3.90 -1.91
C GLY A 352 -18.73 2.69 -1.21
N ARG A 353 -18.41 1.47 -1.67
CA ARG A 353 -18.91 0.24 -1.06
C ARG A 353 -17.93 -0.23 0.02
N VAL A 354 -18.43 -0.37 1.26
CA VAL A 354 -17.70 -1.02 2.35
C VAL A 354 -18.51 -2.25 2.77
N SER A 355 -18.01 -3.44 2.45
CA SER A 355 -18.55 -4.72 2.90
C SER A 355 -17.65 -5.25 4.00
N GLU A 356 -17.89 -4.77 5.22
CA GLU A 356 -17.16 -5.14 6.43
C GLU A 356 -18.20 -5.41 7.53
N SER A 357 -18.14 -6.59 8.16
CA SER A 357 -19.20 -7.09 9.05
C SER A 357 -19.26 -6.44 10.44
N ALA A 358 -18.18 -5.84 10.91
CA ALA A 358 -18.06 -5.18 12.21
C ALA A 358 -18.29 -3.66 12.17
N LEU A 359 -18.18 -3.01 11.02
CA LEU A 359 -18.54 -1.61 10.82
C LEU A 359 -20.07 -1.41 10.66
N GLY A 360 -20.85 -2.46 10.91
CA GLY A 360 -22.30 -2.53 10.74
C GLY A 360 -22.66 -3.29 9.47
N THR A 361 -23.35 -4.42 9.60
CA THR A 361 -23.96 -5.12 8.46
C THR A 361 -25.19 -4.35 8.00
N MET A 362 -25.19 -3.85 6.76
CA MET A 362 -26.45 -3.50 6.09
C MET A 362 -27.25 -4.80 5.85
N SER A 363 -28.48 -4.83 6.32
CA SER A 363 -29.43 -5.94 6.20
C SER A 363 -30.09 -5.99 4.81
N PHE A 364 -30.61 -7.15 4.44
CA PHE A 364 -31.39 -7.30 3.21
C PHE A 364 -32.70 -6.51 3.37
N GLU A 365 -32.89 -5.47 2.55
CA GLU A 365 -33.90 -4.37 2.59
C GLU A 365 -33.32 -2.98 2.88
N ASP A 366 -32.06 -2.87 3.32
CA ASP A 366 -31.38 -1.58 3.40
C ASP A 366 -31.06 -1.06 1.99
N CYS A 367 -31.76 0.00 1.57
CA CYS A 367 -31.53 0.63 0.28
C CYS A 367 -30.23 1.46 0.32
N ALA A 368 -29.17 0.93 -0.27
CA ALA A 368 -27.99 1.70 -0.64
C ALA A 368 -28.35 2.69 -1.75
N ASN A 369 -28.71 3.91 -1.38
CA ASN A 369 -28.96 4.97 -2.35
C ASN A 369 -27.66 5.76 -2.59
N PHE A 370 -26.98 5.45 -3.70
CA PHE A 370 -25.83 6.22 -4.17
C PHE A 370 -26.31 7.47 -4.92
N GLN A 371 -25.81 8.66 -4.55
CA GLN A 371 -25.80 9.82 -5.46
C GLN A 371 -24.79 10.91 -5.07
N GLY A 372 -24.08 11.43 -6.09
CA GLY A 372 -23.50 12.79 -6.20
C GLY A 372 -22.27 13.17 -5.37
N GLY A 373 -21.29 13.85 -5.99
CA GLY A 373 -20.06 14.43 -5.38
C GLY A 373 -20.30 15.50 -4.31
N THR A 374 -19.32 16.03 -3.57
CA THR A 374 -17.86 16.16 -3.76
C THR A 374 -17.07 15.86 -2.47
N GLN A 375 -16.07 14.98 -2.61
CA GLN A 375 -14.80 14.88 -1.86
C GLN A 375 -14.64 14.30 -0.45
N ARG A 376 -15.57 14.19 0.51
CA ARG A 376 -15.27 13.47 1.80
C ARG A 376 -16.51 12.86 2.50
N LYS A 377 -16.91 11.64 2.14
CA LYS A 377 -17.96 10.89 2.86
C LYS A 377 -17.34 10.02 3.95
N ALA A 378 -17.49 10.42 5.22
CA ALA A 378 -17.32 9.55 6.38
C ALA A 378 -18.69 9.42 7.07
N TYR A 379 -18.99 8.24 7.61
CA TYR A 379 -20.13 8.03 8.49
C TYR A 379 -19.58 8.12 9.92
N VAL A 380 -19.97 9.15 10.67
CA VAL A 380 -19.62 9.26 12.08
C VAL A 380 -20.87 9.07 12.90
N VAL A 381 -20.92 7.94 13.62
CA VAL A 381 -21.88 7.69 14.68
C VAL A 381 -21.30 8.28 15.95
N GLU A 382 -21.67 9.53 16.28
CA GLU A 382 -21.41 10.06 17.62
C GLU A 382 -22.52 9.53 18.55
N ALA A 383 -22.33 8.31 19.08
CA ALA A 383 -23.30 7.62 19.94
C ALA A 383 -23.49 8.27 21.34
N ALA A 384 -23.11 9.52 21.54
CA ALA A 384 -23.32 10.27 22.77
C ALA A 384 -24.44 11.30 22.54
N SER A 385 -25.45 11.31 23.42
CA SER A 385 -26.49 12.35 23.42
C SER A 385 -25.86 13.73 23.28
N ILE A 386 -26.22 14.47 22.23
CA ILE A 386 -25.65 15.79 21.98
C ILE A 386 -26.02 16.76 23.11
N SER A 387 -25.06 17.54 23.63
CA SER A 387 -25.31 18.57 24.64
C SER A 387 -25.46 19.95 24.00
N SER A 388 -26.43 20.75 24.46
CA SER A 388 -26.61 22.13 24.00
C SER A 388 -25.62 23.09 24.68
N PRO A 389 -24.91 23.99 23.97
CA PRO A 389 -24.90 24.12 22.51
C PRO A 389 -24.02 23.08 21.82
N PHE A 390 -24.51 22.54 20.69
CA PHE A 390 -23.80 21.57 19.87
C PHE A 390 -23.23 22.22 18.59
N ARG A 391 -22.12 21.70 18.05
CA ARG A 391 -21.58 22.12 16.74
C ARG A 391 -21.47 20.93 15.81
N ILE A 392 -22.05 21.04 14.62
CA ILE A 392 -21.87 20.05 13.55
C ILE A 392 -20.43 20.19 13.03
N VAL A 393 -19.76 19.08 12.71
CA VAL A 393 -18.37 19.08 12.23
C VAL A 393 -18.33 18.56 10.78
N PRO A 394 -18.53 19.41 9.75
CA PRO A 394 -18.62 18.95 8.37
C PRO A 394 -17.37 18.24 7.84
N GLN A 395 -16.21 18.44 8.48
CA GLN A 395 -14.96 17.76 8.11
C GLN A 395 -14.98 16.27 8.48
N LYS A 396 -15.91 15.84 9.34
CA LYS A 396 -16.03 14.47 9.83
C LYS A 396 -16.88 13.59 8.92
N GLY A 397 -17.48 14.15 7.88
CA GLY A 397 -18.14 13.39 6.83
C GLY A 397 -19.44 14.01 6.37
N ASP A 398 -19.86 13.59 5.17
CA ASP A 398 -21.08 14.08 4.52
C ASP A 398 -22.37 13.45 5.09
N VAL A 399 -22.30 12.41 5.92
CA VAL A 399 -23.46 11.86 6.62
C VAL A 399 -23.17 11.77 8.11
N GLN A 400 -24.01 12.39 8.94
CA GLN A 400 -23.82 12.44 10.39
C GLN A 400 -25.11 12.07 11.10
N GLU A 401 -25.01 11.18 12.09
CA GLU A 401 -26.15 10.72 12.87
C GLU A 401 -26.03 11.22 14.30
N PHE A 402 -27.14 11.77 14.83
CA PHE A 402 -27.21 12.34 16.16
C PHE A 402 -28.40 11.78 16.93
N MET A 403 -28.14 11.32 18.15
CA MET A 403 -29.20 11.04 19.13
C MET A 403 -29.55 12.32 19.90
N LEU A 404 -30.80 12.78 19.75
CA LEU A 404 -31.30 13.93 20.49
C LEU A 404 -31.53 13.55 21.97
N PRO A 405 -31.15 14.43 22.92
CA PRO A 405 -31.47 14.23 24.33
C PRO A 405 -32.95 14.51 24.62
N ASN A 406 -33.40 14.26 25.85
CA ASN A 406 -34.75 14.62 26.33
C ASN A 406 -34.91 16.12 26.64
N THR A 407 -34.11 16.98 26.00
CA THR A 407 -34.07 18.44 26.24
C THR A 407 -33.79 19.17 24.93
N ASN A 408 -34.37 20.35 24.73
CA ASN A 408 -34.12 21.13 23.50
C ASN A 408 -32.62 21.38 23.26
N VAL A 409 -32.21 21.27 22.00
CA VAL A 409 -30.83 21.47 21.57
C VAL A 409 -30.71 22.73 20.74
N THR A 410 -29.68 23.52 21.00
CA THR A 410 -29.27 24.61 20.12
C THR A 410 -28.01 24.20 19.38
N ILE A 411 -28.07 24.21 18.05
CA ILE A 411 -26.87 24.08 17.23
C ILE A 411 -26.22 25.47 17.17
N ALA A 412 -25.05 25.63 17.78
CA ALA A 412 -24.33 26.90 17.83
C ALA A 412 -23.65 27.27 16.50
N GLY A 413 -23.54 26.32 15.58
CA GLY A 413 -22.95 26.53 14.26
C GLY A 413 -22.24 25.28 13.74
N PHE A 414 -21.43 25.49 12.72
CA PHE A 414 -20.59 24.46 12.13
C PHE A 414 -19.13 24.70 12.52
N HIS A 415 -18.42 23.65 12.94
CA HIS A 415 -17.05 23.73 13.41
C HIS A 415 -16.08 24.04 12.26
N GLY A 416 -15.32 25.13 12.36
CA GLY A 416 -14.32 25.52 11.36
C GLY A 416 -14.87 26.29 10.17
N ALA A 417 -16.11 26.81 10.25
CA ALA A 417 -16.63 27.82 9.32
C ALA A 417 -15.93 29.19 9.51
N PRO A 418 -15.79 30.02 8.45
CA PRO A 418 -16.27 29.78 7.08
C PRO A 418 -15.40 28.75 6.34
N TYR A 419 -16.02 27.97 5.45
CA TYR A 419 -15.30 27.00 4.63
C TYR A 419 -14.89 27.62 3.30
N VAL A 420 -13.72 27.24 2.80
CA VAL A 420 -13.21 27.70 1.50
C VAL A 420 -13.78 26.94 0.29
N MET A 421 -14.58 25.89 0.53
CA MET A 421 -15.14 25.01 -0.49
C MET A 421 -16.61 24.70 -0.16
N SER A 422 -17.43 24.49 -1.19
CA SER A 422 -18.80 24.00 -1.02
C SER A 422 -18.82 22.63 -0.34
N ARG A 423 -19.91 22.34 0.37
CA ARG A 423 -20.12 21.07 1.10
C ARG A 423 -21.55 20.59 0.89
N SER A 424 -21.77 19.29 0.99
CA SER A 424 -23.10 18.70 1.11
C SER A 424 -23.12 17.79 2.34
N LEU A 425 -24.14 17.89 3.17
CA LEU A 425 -24.33 17.11 4.39
C LEU A 425 -25.71 16.47 4.37
N GLU A 426 -25.82 15.24 4.83
CA GLU A 426 -27.05 14.62 5.28
C GLU A 426 -26.93 14.36 6.78
N LEU A 427 -27.84 14.93 7.55
CA LEU A 427 -27.90 14.77 9.00
C LEU A 427 -29.11 13.92 9.33
N LEU A 428 -28.90 12.90 10.15
CA LEU A 428 -29.96 12.07 10.71
C LEU A 428 -30.11 12.42 12.19
N PHE A 429 -31.30 12.86 12.58
CA PHE A 429 -31.62 13.18 13.98
C PHE A 429 -32.62 12.17 14.52
N HIS A 430 -32.23 11.47 15.58
CA HIS A 430 -33.06 10.49 16.25
C HIS A 430 -33.71 11.16 17.47
N GLN A 431 -35.03 11.23 17.49
CA GLN A 431 -35.76 11.56 18.70
C GLN A 431 -35.55 10.47 19.75
N PRO A 432 -35.50 10.82 21.05
CA PRO A 432 -35.39 9.83 22.11
C PRO A 432 -36.54 8.83 22.03
N ALA A 433 -36.26 7.56 22.30
CA ALA A 433 -37.27 6.49 22.25
C ALA A 433 -38.39 6.66 23.30
N SER A 434 -38.14 7.45 24.34
CA SER A 434 -39.10 7.79 25.40
C SER A 434 -38.71 9.11 26.06
N GLY A 435 -39.69 9.89 26.52
CA GLY A 435 -39.47 11.17 27.18
C GLY A 435 -40.19 12.32 26.48
N ALA A 436 -39.78 13.54 26.80
CA ALA A 436 -40.24 14.73 26.11
C ALA A 436 -39.49 14.86 24.78
N PRO A 437 -40.19 15.14 23.67
CA PRO A 437 -39.53 15.33 22.38
C PRO A 437 -38.61 16.55 22.41
N CYS A 438 -37.51 16.45 21.67
CA CYS A 438 -36.52 17.49 21.56
C CYS A 438 -36.82 18.39 20.35
N SER A 439 -36.78 19.71 20.55
CA SER A 439 -36.68 20.65 19.42
C SER A 439 -35.24 21.05 19.17
N VAL A 440 -34.89 21.30 17.91
CA VAL A 440 -33.57 21.78 17.49
C VAL A 440 -33.67 23.24 17.04
N THR A 441 -32.87 24.10 17.67
CA THR A 441 -32.70 25.49 17.24
C THR A 441 -31.50 25.57 16.29
N TRP A 442 -31.75 26.07 15.08
CA TRP A 442 -30.78 26.12 14.00
C TRP A 442 -30.03 27.47 13.91
N PRO A 443 -28.75 27.48 13.51
CA PRO A 443 -28.00 28.69 13.21
C PRO A 443 -28.68 29.60 12.19
N PRO A 444 -28.52 30.94 12.30
CA PRO A 444 -29.18 31.90 11.42
C PRO A 444 -28.68 31.86 9.95
N ASN A 445 -27.50 31.28 9.73
CA ASN A 445 -26.92 31.10 8.40
C ASN A 445 -27.45 29.86 7.66
N ILE A 446 -28.43 29.15 8.23
CA ILE A 446 -29.17 28.09 7.53
C ILE A 446 -30.44 28.67 6.90
N LYS A 447 -30.67 28.38 5.62
CA LYS A 447 -31.86 28.77 4.84
C LYS A 447 -32.62 27.52 4.42
N TRP A 448 -33.88 27.41 4.84
CA TRP A 448 -34.70 26.23 4.58
C TRP A 448 -35.45 26.37 3.27
N ALA A 449 -35.26 25.43 2.35
CA ALA A 449 -35.83 25.45 0.99
C ALA A 449 -37.36 25.59 0.99
N ASN A 450 -38.04 25.05 2.01
CA ASN A 450 -39.49 25.08 2.16
C ASN A 450 -39.96 25.77 3.46
N GLY A 451 -39.07 26.51 4.15
CA GLY A 451 -39.35 27.10 5.47
C GLY A 451 -39.56 26.11 6.62
N LYS A 452 -39.59 24.79 6.33
CA LYS A 452 -39.71 23.72 7.33
C LYS A 452 -38.36 23.45 7.99
N SER A 453 -38.23 23.82 9.25
CA SER A 453 -37.03 23.59 10.07
C SER A 453 -37.30 22.73 11.31
N ALA A 454 -38.58 22.46 11.61
CA ALA A 454 -38.97 21.67 12.77
C ALA A 454 -38.81 20.19 12.46
N LEU A 455 -38.04 19.51 13.31
CA LEU A 455 -37.93 18.06 13.34
C LEU A 455 -39.22 17.44 13.90
N SER A 456 -39.45 16.16 13.60
CA SER A 456 -40.49 15.33 14.20
C SER A 456 -40.43 15.39 15.72
N THR A 457 -41.58 15.46 16.38
CA THR A 457 -41.68 15.38 17.85
C THR A 457 -42.21 14.02 18.32
N VAL A 458 -42.25 13.04 17.42
CA VAL A 458 -42.64 11.67 17.76
C VAL A 458 -41.43 10.94 18.35
N ASN A 459 -41.60 10.31 19.51
CA ASN A 459 -40.53 9.54 20.15
C ASN A 459 -40.04 8.42 19.22
N GLY A 460 -38.71 8.29 19.09
CA GLY A 460 -38.07 7.33 18.20
C GLY A 460 -38.14 7.66 16.71
N ALA A 461 -38.71 8.81 16.31
CA ALA A 461 -38.66 9.26 14.92
C ALA A 461 -37.22 9.57 14.48
N VAL A 462 -36.98 9.41 13.18
CA VAL A 462 -35.70 9.75 12.54
C VAL A 462 -35.97 10.79 11.45
N ASP A 463 -35.48 12.00 11.68
CA ASP A 463 -35.55 13.08 10.72
C ASP A 463 -34.29 13.13 9.87
N LYS A 464 -34.47 13.26 8.56
CA LYS A 464 -33.36 13.41 7.62
C LYS A 464 -33.30 14.84 7.09
N VAL A 465 -32.20 15.54 7.36
CA VAL A 465 -31.92 16.89 6.87
C VAL A 465 -30.80 16.85 5.85
N ARG A 466 -31.04 17.31 4.62
CA ARG A 466 -29.99 17.54 3.63
C ARG A 466 -29.58 19.01 3.65
N MET A 467 -28.29 19.30 3.59
CA MET A 467 -27.75 20.66 3.63
C MET A 467 -26.62 20.87 2.62
N ASP A 468 -26.63 21.98 1.90
CA ASP A 468 -25.57 22.38 0.98
C ASP A 468 -24.96 23.73 1.40
N TYR A 469 -23.64 23.78 1.54
CA TYR A 469 -22.89 24.99 1.91
C TYR A 469 -22.37 25.75 0.70
N PHE A 470 -22.53 27.06 0.72
CA PHE A 470 -22.05 27.97 -0.30
C PHE A 470 -21.00 28.93 0.28
N PRO A 471 -19.70 28.76 -0.06
CA PRO A 471 -18.60 29.50 0.57
C PRO A 471 -18.64 31.01 0.28
N HIS A 472 -19.21 31.41 -0.85
CA HIS A 472 -19.29 32.82 -1.25
C HIS A 472 -20.28 33.65 -0.41
N THR A 473 -21.24 33.00 0.24
CA THR A 473 -22.27 33.65 1.07
C THR A 473 -22.21 33.22 2.53
N ASP A 474 -21.40 32.22 2.86
CA ASP A 474 -21.37 31.56 4.17
C ASP A 474 -22.75 31.03 4.62
N ILE A 475 -23.57 30.62 3.64
CA ILE A 475 -24.93 30.13 3.85
C ILE A 475 -24.99 28.61 3.64
N TRP A 476 -25.75 27.95 4.48
CA TRP A 476 -26.23 26.58 4.27
C TRP A 476 -27.66 26.60 3.75
N PHE A 477 -27.95 25.96 2.63
CA PHE A 477 -29.31 25.67 2.20
C PHE A 477 -29.71 24.30 2.71
N ALA A 478 -30.83 24.20 3.41
CA ALA A 478 -31.28 22.98 4.06
C ALA A 478 -32.67 22.55 3.59
N GLU A 479 -32.88 21.25 3.54
CA GLU A 479 -34.15 20.61 3.25
C GLU A 479 -34.40 19.47 4.23
N LEU A 480 -35.56 19.48 4.89
CA LEU A 480 -36.04 18.35 5.68
C LEU A 480 -36.75 17.37 4.74
N LEU A 481 -36.18 16.19 4.56
CA LEU A 481 -36.62 15.19 3.59
C LEU A 481 -37.69 14.24 4.15
N THR A 482 -37.58 13.87 5.43
CA THR A 482 -38.52 13.00 6.13
C THR A 482 -38.71 13.52 7.56
N SER A 483 -39.95 13.49 8.03
CA SER A 483 -40.38 13.86 9.40
C SER A 483 -41.29 12.80 10.00
#